data_AF-A6WZ65-F1
#
_entry.id   AF-A6WZ65-F1
#
_cell.length_a   1.000
_cell.length_b   1.000
_cell.length_c   1.000
_cell.angle_alpha   90.00
_cell.angle_beta   90.00
_cell.angle_gamma   90.00
#
_symmetry.space_group_name_H-M   'P 1'
#
loop_
_entity.id
_entity.type
_entity.pdbx_description
1 polymer ?
#
loop_
_entity_poly.entity_id
_entity_poly.type
_entity_poly.pdbx_seq_one_letter_code
_entity_poly.pdbx_strand_id
1 'polypeptide(L)'
;MSGQEITTQDGEIVESTTVSVAAEGSNLSLIVRAEIDAQIVTAKRFPRVLSRVISNITTLATLDEETASEMLYALVRKKKQKNKNAQAKDEENKPIEGPSIRLAEVAAQQWGNCRIEARVIDVNRTEKYVEAEGIFMDLETNMASKATVRRRISTSSGFLFSDDMINVTSNAACAIAKRNAILAGIPRGVYRQAYIEARKLVAGTAETLSSNREKAIKAFATFGVTPEQIFEVLGVEGERDIKTDHIATLRALFATLKSGEATVEETFGKAEPDHKAVTNPLDDKPSDDAAANGNEEAATAEKASSDAKEEQQGDAKDAEASVETAAAKTPEEIAAETDAAYARGEEAKAKGMPPKAMPSDFKKAGHEHQAEAWTAGYEGRDLREAGSEEE
;
A
#
# COMPACT_ATOMS: atom_id res chain seq x y z
N MET A 1 6.47 40.96 42.58
CA MET A 1 7.88 41.39 42.56
C MET A 1 8.17 42.04 43.90
N SER A 2 8.56 41.25 44.89
CA SER A 2 9.10 41.77 46.15
C SER A 2 10.51 41.20 46.24
N GLY A 3 11.48 42.00 45.81
CA GLY A 3 12.89 41.65 45.91
C GLY A 3 13.31 41.72 47.38
N GLN A 4 13.98 40.69 47.87
CA GLN A 4 14.53 40.68 49.22
C GLN A 4 15.83 41.48 49.20
N GLU A 5 15.79 42.71 49.73
CA GLU A 5 16.98 43.56 49.87
C GLU A 5 17.83 43.04 51.03
N ILE A 6 19.11 42.77 50.78
CA ILE A 6 20.10 42.40 51.80
C ILE A 6 21.09 43.55 51.90
N THR A 7 20.98 44.35 52.96
CA THR A 7 21.93 45.44 53.25
C THR A 7 23.18 44.87 53.91
N THR A 8 24.35 45.12 53.32
CA THR A 8 25.65 44.80 53.95
C THR A 8 26.02 45.85 55.00
N GLN A 9 26.93 45.52 55.94
CA GLN A 9 27.26 46.37 57.09
C GLN A 9 27.76 47.79 56.76
N ASP A 10 28.19 48.04 55.52
CA ASP A 10 28.67 49.35 55.05
C ASP A 10 27.60 50.17 54.29
N GLY A 11 26.33 49.74 54.32
CA GLY A 11 25.20 50.53 53.80
C GLY A 11 25.06 50.53 52.26
N GLU A 12 25.76 49.65 51.55
CA GLU A 12 25.60 49.48 50.11
C GLU A 12 24.41 48.55 49.80
N ILE A 13 23.47 49.04 48.97
CA ILE A 13 22.31 48.28 48.51
C ILE A 13 22.76 47.49 47.28
N VAL A 14 23.05 46.20 47.46
CA VAL A 14 23.33 45.30 46.34
C VAL A 14 22.00 44.74 45.85
N GLU A 15 21.52 45.27 44.74
CA GLU A 15 20.40 44.66 44.00
C GLU A 15 20.85 43.28 43.52
N SER A 16 20.42 42.21 44.22
CA SER A 16 20.65 40.85 43.75
C SER A 16 19.75 40.62 42.54
N THR A 17 20.22 41.01 41.35
CA THR A 17 19.64 40.54 40.10
C THR A 17 19.85 39.03 40.08
N THR A 18 18.80 38.30 40.45
CA THR A 18 18.73 36.86 40.32
C THR A 18 18.80 36.53 38.83
N VAL A 19 20.00 36.22 38.35
CA VAL A 19 20.23 35.56 37.07
C VAL A 19 19.82 34.10 37.21
N SER A 20 18.51 33.85 37.36
CA SER A 20 17.96 32.49 37.44
C SER A 20 17.64 31.88 36.07
N VAL A 21 17.68 32.66 34.99
CA VAL A 21 17.31 32.19 33.64
C VAL A 21 18.50 31.56 32.88
N ALA A 22 19.75 31.88 33.24
CA ALA A 22 20.93 31.35 32.55
C ALA A 22 21.37 29.96 33.03
N ALA A 23 20.98 29.55 34.24
CA ALA A 23 21.39 28.27 34.83
C ALA A 23 20.66 27.07 34.20
N GLU A 24 19.39 27.23 33.80
CA GLU A 24 18.58 26.15 33.25
C GLU A 24 19.01 25.74 31.83
N GLY A 25 19.34 26.73 30.97
CA GLY A 25 19.88 26.46 29.63
C GLY A 25 21.26 25.79 29.65
N SER A 26 22.09 26.13 30.65
CA SER A 26 23.39 25.49 30.88
C SER A 26 23.23 24.00 31.22
N ASN A 27 22.32 23.66 32.14
CA ASN A 27 22.10 22.29 32.57
C ASN A 27 21.52 21.40 31.44
N LEU A 28 20.59 21.91 30.62
CA LEU A 28 20.07 21.16 29.47
C LEU A 28 21.17 20.85 28.45
N SER A 29 22.03 21.83 28.16
CA SER A 29 23.14 21.63 27.21
C SER A 29 24.16 20.59 27.70
N LEU A 30 24.43 20.57 29.01
CA LEU A 30 25.30 19.57 29.64
C LEU A 30 24.70 18.17 29.57
N ILE A 31 23.39 18.04 29.78
CA ILE A 31 22.69 16.75 29.68
C ILE A 31 22.74 16.22 28.24
N VAL A 32 22.39 17.04 27.25
CA VAL A 32 22.40 16.63 25.83
C VAL A 32 23.80 16.23 25.39
N ARG A 33 24.82 17.02 25.79
CA ARG A 33 26.22 16.67 25.52
C ARG A 33 26.61 15.35 26.15
N ALA A 34 26.30 15.15 27.44
CA ALA A 34 26.62 13.91 28.14
C ALA A 34 25.95 12.69 27.50
N GLU A 35 24.71 12.84 27.01
CA GLU A 35 24.00 11.78 26.31
C GLU A 35 24.67 11.41 24.97
N ILE A 36 24.98 12.42 24.15
CA ILE A 36 25.67 12.22 22.87
C ILE A 36 27.04 11.59 23.08
N ASP A 37 27.82 12.11 24.03
CA ASP A 37 29.15 11.60 24.35
C ASP A 37 29.08 10.14 24.83
N ALA A 38 28.16 9.79 25.72
CA ALA A 38 27.98 8.42 26.21
C ALA A 38 27.66 7.43 25.08
N GLN A 39 26.85 7.85 24.11
CA GLN A 39 26.48 7.03 22.97
C GLN A 39 27.64 6.84 21.99
N ILE A 40 28.37 7.91 21.66
CA ILE A 40 29.56 7.83 20.80
C ILE A 40 30.62 6.95 21.46
N VAL A 41 30.83 7.10 22.77
CA VAL A 41 31.76 6.26 23.55
C VAL A 41 31.33 4.79 23.49
N THR A 42 30.04 4.50 23.65
CA THR A 42 29.52 3.13 23.57
C THR A 42 29.72 2.54 22.16
N ALA A 43 29.41 3.31 21.12
CA ALA A 43 29.60 2.89 19.73
C ALA A 43 31.07 2.60 19.41
N LYS A 44 31.99 3.46 19.85
CA LYS A 44 33.44 3.26 19.66
C LYS A 44 34.00 2.10 20.49
N ARG A 45 33.40 1.80 21.65
CA ARG A 45 33.79 0.66 22.50
C ARG A 45 33.38 -0.68 21.89
N PHE A 46 32.25 -0.72 21.18
CA PHE A 46 31.70 -1.91 20.57
C PHE A 46 31.51 -1.69 19.05
N PRO A 47 32.60 -1.62 18.27
CA PRO A 47 32.52 -1.36 16.85
C PRO A 47 31.85 -2.52 16.12
N ARG A 48 31.15 -2.20 15.03
CA ARG A 48 30.46 -3.21 14.22
C ARG A 48 31.44 -4.10 13.46
N VAL A 49 31.00 -5.32 13.15
CA VAL A 49 31.76 -6.27 12.31
C VAL A 49 30.99 -6.48 11.00
N LEU A 50 31.51 -5.92 9.90
CA LEU A 50 30.77 -5.87 8.62
C LEU A 50 30.32 -7.23 8.10
N SER A 51 31.14 -8.27 8.25
CA SER A 51 30.76 -9.63 7.82
C SER A 51 29.54 -10.16 8.55
N ARG A 52 29.44 -9.91 9.87
CA ARG A 52 28.28 -10.27 10.69
C ARG A 52 27.05 -9.47 10.29
N VAL A 53 27.22 -8.16 10.07
CA VAL A 53 26.14 -7.28 9.64
C VAL A 53 25.53 -7.77 8.33
N ILE A 54 26.36 -7.98 7.30
CA ILE A 54 25.91 -8.45 5.99
C ILE A 54 25.20 -9.81 6.12
N SER A 55 25.82 -10.76 6.83
CA SER A 55 25.22 -12.08 7.05
C SER A 55 23.85 -11.99 7.72
N ASN A 56 23.72 -11.22 8.79
CA ASN A 56 22.47 -11.09 9.52
C ASN A 56 21.37 -10.41 8.68
N ILE A 57 21.70 -9.35 7.94
CA ILE A 57 20.74 -8.69 7.05
C ILE A 57 20.22 -9.67 6.01
N THR A 58 21.13 -10.42 5.38
CA THR A 58 20.75 -11.44 4.40
C THR A 58 19.85 -12.51 5.03
N THR A 59 20.26 -13.10 6.15
CA THR A 59 19.48 -14.15 6.83
C THR A 59 18.08 -13.67 7.21
N LEU A 60 17.94 -12.45 7.72
CA LEU A 60 16.64 -11.88 8.10
C LEU A 60 15.78 -11.54 6.88
N ALA A 61 16.39 -11.04 5.80
CA ALA A 61 15.69 -10.70 4.57
C ALA A 61 15.20 -11.94 3.80
N THR A 62 15.77 -13.12 4.05
CA THR A 62 15.46 -14.37 3.35
C THR A 62 14.90 -15.45 4.30
N LEU A 63 14.32 -15.06 5.43
CA LEU A 63 13.82 -16.00 6.44
C LEU A 63 12.73 -16.92 5.86
N ASP A 64 11.82 -16.33 5.09
CA ASP A 64 10.71 -16.99 4.41
C ASP A 64 10.26 -16.14 3.20
N GLU A 65 9.38 -16.69 2.36
CA GLU A 65 8.90 -16.01 1.14
C GLU A 65 8.07 -14.75 1.44
N GLU A 66 7.27 -14.76 2.50
CA GLU A 66 6.44 -13.61 2.87
C GLU A 66 7.34 -12.46 3.33
N THR A 67 8.25 -12.72 4.27
CA THR A 67 9.25 -11.75 4.73
C THR A 67 10.07 -11.20 3.57
N ALA A 68 10.56 -12.07 2.68
CA ALA A 68 11.34 -11.64 1.52
C ALA A 68 10.53 -10.75 0.56
N SER A 69 9.23 -10.99 0.40
CA SER A 69 8.35 -10.15 -0.43
C SER A 69 8.23 -8.73 0.12
N GLU A 70 8.20 -8.59 1.44
CA GLU A 70 8.12 -7.28 2.12
C GLU A 70 9.43 -6.49 2.04
N MET A 71 10.56 -7.14 1.76
CA MET A 71 11.86 -6.48 1.54
C MET A 71 11.95 -5.76 0.18
N LEU A 72 11.01 -6.03 -0.73
CA LEU A 72 10.97 -5.48 -2.07
C LEU A 72 10.03 -4.28 -2.17
N TYR A 73 10.42 -3.29 -2.95
CA TYR A 73 9.61 -2.14 -3.30
C TYR A 73 9.55 -2.01 -4.82
N ALA A 74 8.38 -1.70 -5.35
CA ALA A 74 8.20 -1.35 -6.74
C ALA A 74 7.15 -0.25 -6.88
N LEU A 75 7.42 0.72 -7.75
CA LEU A 75 6.47 1.75 -8.12
C LEU A 75 6.50 1.95 -9.62
N VAL A 76 5.33 1.97 -10.25
CA VAL A 76 5.20 2.33 -11.66
C VAL A 76 4.75 3.77 -11.72
N ARG A 77 5.52 4.62 -12.42
CA ARG A 77 5.10 5.99 -12.71
C ARG A 77 4.88 6.09 -14.21
N LYS A 78 3.62 6.00 -14.65
CA LYS A 78 3.28 6.22 -16.06
C LYS A 78 3.64 7.66 -16.43
N LYS A 79 4.65 7.85 -17.28
CA LYS A 79 4.96 9.17 -17.83
C LYS A 79 4.03 9.46 -19.00
N LYS A 80 3.59 10.72 -19.10
CA LYS A 80 2.77 11.21 -20.20
C LYS A 80 3.56 11.04 -21.50
N GLN A 81 3.01 10.32 -22.47
CA GLN A 81 3.56 10.32 -23.83
C GLN A 81 3.61 11.76 -24.33
N LYS A 82 4.82 12.28 -24.55
CA LYS A 82 5.01 13.66 -25.04
C LYS A 82 4.43 13.85 -26.45
N ASN A 83 4.22 12.78 -27.22
CA ASN A 83 3.65 12.83 -28.57
C ASN A 83 2.69 11.64 -28.81
N LYS A 84 1.48 11.92 -29.32
CA LYS A 84 0.49 10.89 -29.73
C LYS A 84 1.00 9.92 -30.82
N ASN A 85 2.06 10.29 -31.53
CA ASN A 85 2.65 9.51 -32.63
C ASN A 85 4.04 8.95 -32.31
N ALA A 86 4.58 9.20 -31.09
CA ALA A 86 5.80 8.54 -30.68
C ALA A 86 5.41 7.17 -30.12
N GLN A 87 5.87 6.09 -30.74
CA GLN A 87 5.88 4.77 -30.10
C GLN A 87 6.40 4.94 -28.68
N ALA A 88 5.64 4.47 -27.70
CA ALA A 88 6.12 4.38 -26.32
C ALA A 88 7.47 3.67 -26.40
N LYS A 89 8.56 4.33 -26.01
CA LYS A 89 9.77 3.55 -25.77
C LYS A 89 9.42 2.64 -24.60
N ASP A 90 9.51 1.33 -24.78
CA ASP A 90 9.18 0.31 -23.77
C ASP A 90 9.89 0.57 -22.42
N GLU A 91 10.98 1.33 -22.42
CA GLU A 91 11.72 1.74 -21.22
C GLU A 91 11.00 2.79 -20.35
N GLU A 92 10.00 3.51 -20.87
CA GLU A 92 9.44 4.70 -20.20
C GLU A 92 8.45 4.36 -19.07
N ASN A 93 7.88 3.15 -19.07
CA ASN A 93 6.95 2.65 -18.05
C ASN A 93 7.55 1.57 -17.13
N LYS A 94 8.87 1.35 -17.18
CA LYS A 94 9.50 0.29 -16.38
C LYS A 94 9.30 0.54 -14.88
N PRO A 95 8.86 -0.47 -14.10
CA PRO A 95 8.75 -0.38 -12.65
C PRO A 95 10.06 0.10 -12.00
N ILE A 96 9.96 1.09 -11.13
CA ILE A 96 11.06 1.56 -10.29
C ILE A 96 11.18 0.58 -9.13
N GLU A 97 12.13 -0.35 -9.23
CA GLU A 97 12.39 -1.35 -8.21
C GLU A 97 13.49 -0.91 -7.24
N GLY A 98 13.35 -1.31 -5.98
CA GLY A 98 14.36 -1.06 -4.97
C GLY A 98 14.12 -1.78 -3.66
N PRO A 99 15.02 -1.58 -2.68
CA PRO A 99 14.82 -2.01 -1.31
C PRO A 99 13.64 -1.26 -0.67
N SER A 100 12.80 -1.98 0.07
CA SER A 100 11.68 -1.39 0.82
C SER A 100 12.12 -0.71 2.11
N ILE A 101 11.18 -0.06 2.79
CA ILE A 101 11.38 0.44 4.15
C ILE A 101 11.72 -0.71 5.13
N ARG A 102 11.11 -1.90 4.98
CA ARG A 102 11.39 -3.07 5.83
C ARG A 102 12.85 -3.50 5.69
N LEU A 103 13.38 -3.58 4.47
CA LEU A 103 14.79 -3.92 4.29
C LEU A 103 15.71 -2.83 4.85
N ALA A 104 15.33 -1.56 4.71
CA ALA A 104 16.08 -0.45 5.31
C ALA A 104 16.09 -0.57 6.85
N GLU A 105 14.96 -0.90 7.48
CA GLU A 105 14.88 -1.10 8.93
C GLU A 105 15.72 -2.28 9.41
N VAL A 106 15.65 -3.43 8.72
CA VAL A 106 16.53 -4.58 8.99
C VAL A 106 17.99 -4.17 8.84
N ALA A 107 18.33 -3.44 7.77
CA ALA A 107 19.68 -2.97 7.54
C ALA A 107 20.15 -2.07 8.70
N ALA A 108 19.34 -1.13 9.16
CA ALA A 108 19.71 -0.25 10.27
C ALA A 108 19.79 -0.98 11.61
N GLN A 109 18.87 -1.91 11.87
CA GLN A 109 18.89 -2.74 13.08
C GLN A 109 20.19 -3.54 13.18
N GLN A 110 20.64 -4.13 12.07
CA GLN A 110 21.88 -4.91 12.03
C GLN A 110 23.13 -4.05 11.89
N TRP A 111 23.03 -2.88 11.24
CA TRP A 111 24.12 -1.91 11.12
C TRP A 111 24.63 -1.52 12.51
N GLY A 112 23.70 -1.34 13.47
CA GLY A 112 24.00 -1.02 14.85
C GLY A 112 24.61 0.37 15.00
N ASN A 113 24.80 0.79 16.25
CA ASN A 113 25.46 2.06 16.58
C ASN A 113 24.90 3.26 15.76
N CYS A 114 23.59 3.30 15.51
CA CYS A 114 22.95 4.36 14.72
C CYS A 114 21.64 4.83 15.35
N ARG A 115 21.23 6.05 15.02
CA ARG A 115 19.95 6.65 15.36
C ARG A 115 19.16 6.94 14.09
N ILE A 116 17.86 6.75 14.18
CA ILE A 116 16.93 6.97 13.07
C ILE A 116 15.77 7.78 13.62
N GLU A 117 15.38 8.82 12.89
CA GLU A 117 14.20 9.61 13.18
C GLU A 117 13.39 9.77 11.90
N ALA A 118 12.06 9.83 12.04
CA ALA A 118 11.17 10.22 10.96
C ALA A 118 10.02 11.04 11.54
N ARG A 119 9.77 12.21 10.96
CA ARG A 119 8.71 13.11 11.43
C ARG A 119 8.11 13.90 10.29
N VAL A 120 6.86 14.29 10.45
CA VAL A 120 6.21 15.27 9.59
C VAL A 120 6.70 16.65 10.00
N ILE A 121 7.25 17.42 9.05
CA ILE A 121 7.69 18.80 9.31
C ILE A 121 6.54 19.76 9.04
N ASP A 122 5.77 19.53 7.99
CA ASP A 122 4.75 20.47 7.53
C ASP A 122 3.53 19.74 6.95
N VAL A 123 2.35 20.29 7.22
CA VAL A 123 1.07 19.87 6.64
C VAL A 123 0.38 21.12 6.11
N ASN A 124 0.63 21.44 4.84
CA ASN A 124 0.08 22.62 4.20
C ASN A 124 -1.24 22.30 3.52
N ARG A 125 -2.36 22.64 4.18
CA ARG A 125 -3.72 22.44 3.64
C ARG A 125 -4.06 23.39 2.49
N THR A 126 -3.39 24.53 2.38
CA THR A 126 -3.63 25.52 1.31
C THR A 126 -2.98 25.09 0.01
N GLU A 127 -1.70 24.73 0.05
CA GLU A 127 -0.94 24.20 -1.10
C GLU A 127 -1.14 22.69 -1.29
N LYS A 128 -1.90 22.06 -0.38
CA LYS A 128 -2.33 20.65 -0.42
C LYS A 128 -1.14 19.69 -0.51
N TYR A 129 -0.14 19.87 0.35
CA TYR A 129 0.93 18.90 0.52
C TYR A 129 1.23 18.59 1.99
N VAL A 130 1.84 17.42 2.22
CA VAL A 130 2.54 17.07 3.46
C VAL A 130 4.03 16.92 3.16
N GLU A 131 4.87 17.36 4.08
CA GLU A 131 6.31 17.23 4.02
C GLU A 131 6.84 16.50 5.26
N ALA A 132 7.61 15.44 5.01
CA ALA A 132 8.20 14.61 6.04
C ALA A 132 9.73 14.53 5.86
N GLU A 133 10.42 14.36 6.98
CA GLU A 133 11.87 14.24 7.04
C GLU A 133 12.25 12.94 7.74
N GLY A 134 13.19 12.23 7.13
CA GLY A 134 13.89 11.11 7.71
C GLY A 134 15.33 11.53 8.01
N ILE A 135 15.82 11.16 9.18
CA ILE A 135 17.20 11.41 9.62
C ILE A 135 17.82 10.07 9.99
N PHE A 136 19.03 9.85 9.53
CA PHE A 136 19.89 8.75 9.93
C PHE A 136 21.21 9.32 10.45
N MET A 137 21.65 8.84 11.60
CA MET A 137 22.93 9.22 12.20
C MET A 137 23.69 7.96 12.61
N ASP A 138 24.88 7.77 12.08
CA ASP A 138 25.82 6.74 12.50
C ASP A 138 26.72 7.29 13.62
N LEU A 139 26.62 6.70 14.82
CA LEU A 139 27.35 7.12 16.01
C LEU A 139 28.81 6.66 16.02
N GLU A 140 29.17 5.67 15.20
CA GLU A 140 30.54 5.15 15.15
C GLU A 140 31.41 5.97 14.18
N THR A 141 30.87 6.28 12.99
CA THR A 141 31.58 7.06 11.96
C THR A 141 31.22 8.55 11.96
N ASN A 142 30.20 8.95 12.72
CA ASN A 142 29.61 10.29 12.72
C ASN A 142 29.04 10.71 11.35
N MET A 143 28.70 9.75 10.50
CA MET A 143 28.02 9.99 9.22
C MET A 143 26.55 10.31 9.49
N ALA A 144 26.03 11.37 8.87
CA ALA A 144 24.62 11.71 8.92
C ALA A 144 24.03 11.78 7.52
N SER A 145 22.78 11.35 7.42
CA SER A 145 21.98 11.44 6.21
C SER A 145 20.61 12.02 6.55
N LYS A 146 20.11 12.86 5.67
CA LYS A 146 18.77 13.44 5.74
C LYS A 146 18.08 13.25 4.40
N ALA A 147 16.82 12.83 4.44
CA ALA A 147 15.95 12.80 3.28
C ALA A 147 14.62 13.50 3.58
N THR A 148 14.23 14.43 2.72
CA THR A 148 12.97 15.15 2.81
C THR A 148 12.07 14.71 1.67
N VAL A 149 10.82 14.40 1.97
CA VAL A 149 9.83 13.89 1.03
C VAL A 149 8.57 14.73 1.15
N ARG A 150 8.11 15.26 0.01
CA ARG A 150 6.85 15.98 -0.10
C ARG A 150 5.83 15.13 -0.86
N ARG A 151 4.63 14.96 -0.32
CA ARG A 151 3.50 14.28 -0.97
C ARG A 151 2.31 15.21 -1.09
N ARG A 152 1.56 15.08 -2.19
CA ARG A 152 0.31 15.79 -2.40
C ARG A 152 -0.78 15.17 -1.53
N ILE A 153 -1.61 16.00 -0.90
CA ILE A 153 -2.78 15.61 -0.10
C ILE A 153 -4.08 16.07 -0.76
N SER A 154 -4.16 15.94 -2.09
CA SER A 154 -5.37 16.23 -2.84
C SER A 154 -5.80 15.07 -3.71
N THR A 155 -7.11 14.96 -3.93
CA THR A 155 -7.70 14.02 -4.87
C THR A 155 -7.30 14.33 -6.31
N SER A 156 -7.59 13.40 -7.23
CA SER A 156 -7.48 13.61 -8.69
C SER A 156 -8.29 14.84 -9.15
N SER A 157 -9.48 15.01 -8.58
CA SER A 157 -10.37 16.17 -8.77
C SER A 157 -9.87 17.46 -8.10
N GLY A 158 -8.73 17.42 -7.39
CA GLY A 158 -8.10 18.58 -6.79
C GLY A 158 -8.66 19.00 -5.42
N PHE A 159 -9.60 18.25 -4.83
CA PHE A 159 -10.09 18.51 -3.48
C PHE A 159 -9.08 18.08 -2.42
N LEU A 160 -9.10 18.73 -1.26
CA LEU A 160 -8.26 18.32 -0.12
C LEU A 160 -8.71 16.95 0.40
N PHE A 161 -7.75 16.12 0.81
CA PHE A 161 -8.04 14.88 1.52
C PHE A 161 -8.75 15.13 2.86
N SER A 162 -9.47 14.11 3.34
CA SER A 162 -10.00 14.09 4.71
C SER A 162 -8.85 14.08 5.73
N ASP A 163 -9.13 14.47 6.97
CA ASP A 163 -8.12 14.49 8.03
C ASP A 163 -7.47 13.11 8.25
N ASP A 164 -8.25 12.03 8.16
CA ASP A 164 -7.75 10.66 8.25
C ASP A 164 -6.80 10.31 7.09
N MET A 165 -7.20 10.63 5.86
CA MET A 165 -6.37 10.42 4.68
C MET A 165 -5.09 11.27 4.69
N ILE A 166 -5.14 12.48 5.27
CA ILE A 166 -3.95 13.30 5.50
C ILE A 166 -3.00 12.57 6.46
N ASN A 167 -3.50 12.00 7.56
CA ASN A 167 -2.67 11.25 8.51
C ASN A 167 -2.03 10.01 7.87
N VAL A 168 -2.81 9.23 7.10
CA VAL A 168 -2.29 8.07 6.36
C VAL A 168 -1.20 8.49 5.36
N THR A 169 -1.46 9.56 4.60
CA THR A 169 -0.48 10.10 3.63
C THR A 169 0.79 10.62 4.33
N SER A 170 0.63 11.21 5.51
CA SER A 170 1.73 11.70 6.35
C SER A 170 2.61 10.55 6.83
N ASN A 171 2.01 9.45 7.31
CA ASN A 171 2.71 8.25 7.72
C ASN A 171 3.48 7.60 6.55
N ALA A 172 2.84 7.53 5.37
CA ALA A 172 3.50 7.07 4.16
C ALA A 172 4.69 7.96 3.77
N ALA A 173 4.55 9.29 3.86
CA ALA A 173 5.64 10.23 3.62
C ALA A 173 6.81 10.02 4.60
N CYS A 174 6.52 9.82 5.90
CA CYS A 174 7.51 9.48 6.92
C CYS A 174 8.24 8.16 6.60
N ALA A 175 7.52 7.11 6.19
CA ALA A 175 8.13 5.83 5.84
C ALA A 175 9.10 5.97 4.66
N ILE A 176 8.70 6.70 3.60
CA ILE A 176 9.56 6.94 2.43
C ILE A 176 10.78 7.78 2.83
N ALA A 177 10.60 8.83 3.63
CA ALA A 177 11.69 9.68 4.08
C ALA A 177 12.69 8.91 4.96
N LYS A 178 12.19 8.10 5.92
CA LYS A 178 12.98 7.19 6.75
C LYS A 178 13.79 6.22 5.91
N ARG A 179 13.15 5.56 4.94
CA ARG A 179 13.80 4.61 4.02
C ARG A 179 14.95 5.28 3.28
N ASN A 180 14.68 6.44 2.68
CA ASN A 180 15.68 7.15 1.89
C ASN A 180 16.86 7.60 2.76
N ALA A 181 16.60 8.06 3.99
CA ALA A 181 17.66 8.47 4.92
C ALA A 181 18.54 7.28 5.35
N ILE A 182 17.94 6.15 5.72
CA ILE A 182 18.69 4.95 6.09
C ILE A 182 19.56 4.46 4.92
N LEU A 183 18.97 4.32 3.73
CA LEU A 183 19.67 3.74 2.57
C LEU A 183 20.76 4.66 2.00
N ALA A 184 20.65 5.98 2.24
CA ALA A 184 21.70 6.94 1.96
C ALA A 184 22.81 6.91 3.02
N GLY A 185 22.48 6.56 4.27
CA GLY A 185 23.42 6.46 5.39
C GLY A 185 24.24 5.17 5.40
N ILE A 186 23.61 4.04 5.09
CA ILE A 186 24.28 2.73 5.05
C ILE A 186 24.87 2.51 3.65
N PRO A 187 26.16 2.13 3.53
CA PRO A 187 26.75 1.85 2.22
C PRO A 187 26.00 0.75 1.47
N ARG A 188 25.69 0.99 0.19
CA ARG A 188 24.89 0.07 -0.63
C ARG A 188 25.42 -1.38 -0.67
N GLY A 189 26.74 -1.56 -0.60
CA GLY A 189 27.36 -2.89 -0.58
C GLY A 189 26.93 -3.77 0.61
N VAL A 190 26.42 -3.18 1.68
CA VAL A 190 26.04 -3.88 2.92
C VAL A 190 24.71 -4.62 2.77
N TYR A 191 23.71 -3.99 2.13
CA TYR A 191 22.35 -4.55 2.00
C TYR A 191 22.02 -5.04 0.58
N ARG A 192 22.86 -4.73 -0.42
CA ARG A 192 22.58 -5.10 -1.82
C ARG A 192 22.43 -6.61 -2.01
N GLN A 193 23.27 -7.40 -1.33
CA GLN A 193 23.21 -8.85 -1.46
C GLN A 193 21.88 -9.40 -0.91
N ALA A 194 21.48 -8.95 0.27
CA ALA A 194 20.20 -9.30 0.88
C ALA A 194 19.01 -8.96 -0.03
N TYR A 195 19.01 -7.78 -0.67
CA TYR A 195 17.98 -7.42 -1.65
C TYR A 195 17.93 -8.38 -2.84
N ILE A 196 19.08 -8.75 -3.40
CA ILE A 196 19.15 -9.66 -4.55
C ILE A 196 18.66 -11.05 -4.17
N GLU A 197 19.03 -11.55 -2.98
CA GLU A 197 18.62 -12.87 -2.50
C GLU A 197 17.12 -12.91 -2.16
N ALA A 198 16.59 -11.88 -1.49
CA ALA A 198 15.15 -11.74 -1.27
C ALA A 198 14.39 -11.71 -2.60
N ARG A 199 14.87 -10.94 -3.59
CA ARG A 199 14.25 -10.88 -4.93
C ARG A 199 14.25 -12.23 -5.63
N LYS A 200 15.34 -13.01 -5.53
CA LYS A 200 15.43 -14.36 -6.11
C LYS A 200 14.47 -15.33 -5.42
N LEU A 201 14.39 -15.26 -4.10
CA LEU A 201 13.51 -16.12 -3.32
C LEU A 201 12.04 -15.87 -3.67
N VAL A 202 11.65 -14.60 -3.81
CA VAL A 202 10.29 -14.20 -4.22
C VAL A 202 9.98 -14.52 -5.68
N ALA A 203 10.98 -14.41 -6.58
CA ALA A 203 10.79 -14.77 -7.99
C ALA A 203 10.46 -16.26 -8.19
N GLY A 204 10.88 -17.11 -7.25
CA GLY A 204 10.70 -18.56 -7.32
C GLY A 204 11.54 -19.21 -8.42
N THR A 205 11.17 -20.45 -8.79
CA THR A 205 11.83 -21.23 -9.84
C THR A 205 10.94 -21.28 -11.09
N ALA A 206 11.52 -21.75 -12.20
CA ALA A 206 10.74 -21.95 -13.43
C ALA A 206 9.58 -22.95 -13.24
N GLU A 207 9.72 -23.89 -12.30
CA GLU A 207 8.72 -24.91 -11.98
C GLU A 207 7.50 -24.30 -11.28
N THR A 208 7.69 -23.31 -10.40
CA THR A 208 6.60 -22.66 -9.65
C THR A 208 5.95 -21.50 -10.40
N LEU A 209 6.45 -21.17 -11.60
CA LEU A 209 6.05 -19.97 -12.36
C LEU A 209 4.56 -19.93 -12.68
N SER A 210 3.94 -21.04 -13.10
CA SER A 210 2.51 -21.06 -13.43
C SER A 210 1.64 -20.74 -12.22
N SER A 211 1.87 -21.45 -11.09
CA SER A 211 1.15 -21.20 -9.84
C SER A 211 1.39 -19.79 -9.31
N ASN A 212 2.62 -19.26 -9.46
CA ASN A 212 2.96 -17.92 -9.01
C ASN A 212 2.28 -16.82 -9.83
N ARG A 213 2.07 -17.01 -11.13
CA ARG A 213 1.30 -16.08 -11.98
C ARG A 213 -0.14 -15.99 -11.50
N GLU A 214 -0.80 -17.13 -11.35
CA GLU A 214 -2.20 -17.20 -10.89
C GLU A 214 -2.37 -16.57 -9.50
N LYS A 215 -1.49 -16.90 -8.55
CA LYS A 215 -1.50 -16.32 -7.21
C LYS A 215 -1.29 -14.81 -7.24
N ALA A 216 -0.35 -14.31 -8.03
CA ALA A 216 -0.09 -12.88 -8.14
C ALA A 216 -1.30 -12.14 -8.73
N ILE A 217 -1.86 -12.63 -9.83
CA ILE A 217 -3.05 -12.03 -10.48
C ILE A 217 -4.25 -12.05 -9.52
N LYS A 218 -4.50 -13.18 -8.84
CA LYS A 218 -5.58 -13.30 -7.85
C LYS A 218 -5.41 -12.34 -6.68
N ALA A 219 -4.19 -12.12 -6.22
CA ALA A 219 -3.92 -11.16 -5.14
C ALA A 219 -4.30 -9.73 -5.55
N PHE A 220 -4.02 -9.31 -6.78
CA PHE A 220 -4.40 -7.98 -7.27
C PHE A 220 -5.91 -7.77 -7.40
N ALA A 221 -6.71 -8.84 -7.50
CA ALA A 221 -8.16 -8.74 -7.53
C ALA A 221 -8.74 -8.15 -6.23
N THR A 222 -8.06 -8.28 -5.08
CA THR A 222 -8.50 -7.64 -3.82
C THR A 222 -8.45 -6.11 -3.87
N PHE A 223 -7.65 -5.56 -4.79
CA PHE A 223 -7.55 -4.13 -5.05
C PHE A 223 -8.40 -3.68 -6.25
N GLY A 224 -9.22 -4.58 -6.81
CA GLY A 224 -10.05 -4.29 -7.99
C GLY A 224 -9.24 -4.11 -9.28
N VAL A 225 -7.98 -4.53 -9.32
CA VAL A 225 -7.11 -4.43 -10.50
C VAL A 225 -7.40 -5.59 -11.43
N THR A 226 -7.63 -5.30 -12.72
CA THR A 226 -7.89 -6.32 -13.73
C THR A 226 -6.59 -6.92 -14.29
N PRO A 227 -6.58 -8.18 -14.78
CA PRO A 227 -5.39 -8.78 -15.38
C PRO A 227 -4.80 -7.94 -16.52
N GLU A 228 -5.65 -7.27 -17.31
CA GLU A 228 -5.21 -6.41 -18.42
C GLU A 228 -4.40 -5.19 -17.94
N GLN A 229 -4.78 -4.60 -16.80
CA GLN A 229 -4.02 -3.50 -16.20
C GLN A 229 -2.63 -3.97 -15.73
N ILE A 230 -2.55 -5.21 -15.23
CA ILE A 230 -1.28 -5.82 -14.82
C ILE A 230 -0.37 -6.03 -16.04
N PHE A 231 -0.92 -6.54 -17.14
CA PHE A 231 -0.17 -6.76 -18.38
C PHE A 231 0.34 -5.44 -18.97
N GLU A 232 -0.49 -4.39 -18.97
CA GLU A 232 -0.11 -3.05 -19.41
C GLU A 232 1.05 -2.48 -18.59
N VAL A 233 1.00 -2.61 -17.26
CA VAL A 233 2.04 -2.11 -16.34
C VAL A 233 3.35 -2.86 -16.51
N LEU A 234 3.30 -4.17 -16.77
CA LEU A 234 4.49 -4.98 -17.01
C LEU A 234 5.04 -4.85 -18.45
N GLY A 235 4.25 -4.32 -19.39
CA GLY A 235 4.59 -4.27 -20.81
C GLY A 235 4.58 -5.65 -21.48
N VAL A 236 3.65 -6.52 -21.09
CA VAL A 236 3.49 -7.88 -21.64
C VAL A 236 2.14 -8.03 -22.34
N GLU A 237 2.04 -8.91 -23.33
CA GLU A 237 0.80 -9.10 -24.11
C GLU A 237 -0.21 -10.01 -23.39
N GLY A 238 0.27 -10.93 -22.55
CA GLY A 238 -0.60 -11.77 -21.73
C GLY A 238 0.12 -12.54 -20.65
N GLU A 239 -0.63 -13.37 -19.94
CA GLU A 239 -0.15 -14.14 -18.78
C GLU A 239 1.05 -15.03 -19.09
N ARG A 240 1.12 -15.61 -20.30
CA ARG A 240 2.21 -16.51 -20.70
C ARG A 240 3.56 -15.81 -20.78
N ASP A 241 3.58 -14.50 -21.02
CA ASP A 241 4.79 -13.70 -21.16
C ASP A 241 5.36 -13.23 -19.81
N ILE A 242 4.65 -13.47 -18.70
CA ILE A 242 5.12 -13.15 -17.35
C ILE A 242 6.27 -14.09 -16.95
N LYS A 243 7.50 -13.63 -17.08
CA LYS A 243 8.72 -14.27 -16.59
C LYS A 243 8.84 -14.22 -15.05
N THR A 244 9.73 -15.04 -14.49
CA THR A 244 10.06 -15.08 -13.05
C THR A 244 10.44 -13.70 -12.50
N ASP A 245 11.18 -12.91 -13.27
CA ASP A 245 11.55 -11.54 -12.87
C ASP A 245 10.34 -10.64 -12.64
N HIS A 246 9.28 -10.81 -13.43
CA HIS A 246 8.04 -10.04 -13.27
C HIS A 246 7.27 -10.47 -12.02
N ILE A 247 7.39 -11.72 -11.55
CA ILE A 247 6.76 -12.16 -10.29
C ILE A 247 7.30 -11.36 -9.11
N ALA A 248 8.62 -11.16 -9.04
CA ALA A 248 9.22 -10.35 -8.00
C ALA A 248 8.72 -8.90 -8.06
N THR A 249 8.61 -8.33 -9.26
CA THR A 249 8.03 -7.00 -9.47
C THR A 249 6.57 -6.94 -8.99
N LEU A 250 5.75 -7.93 -9.34
CA LEU A 250 4.34 -8.00 -8.97
C LEU A 250 4.15 -8.10 -7.45
N ARG A 251 4.94 -8.94 -6.77
CA ARG A 251 4.91 -9.04 -5.31
C ARG A 251 5.35 -7.73 -4.66
N ALA A 252 6.36 -7.06 -5.20
CA ALA A 252 6.81 -5.75 -4.73
C ALA A 252 5.74 -4.66 -4.93
N LEU A 253 5.04 -4.65 -6.07
CA LEU A 253 3.92 -3.74 -6.33
C LEU A 253 2.76 -4.00 -5.36
N PHE A 254 2.41 -5.27 -5.14
CA PHE A 254 1.38 -5.66 -4.19
C PHE A 254 1.71 -5.22 -2.76
N ALA A 255 2.96 -5.44 -2.30
CA ALA A 255 3.42 -5.00 -0.98
C ALA A 255 3.35 -3.46 -0.83
N THR A 256 3.70 -2.73 -1.89
CA THR A 256 3.67 -1.25 -1.91
C THR A 256 2.24 -0.71 -1.87
N LEU A 257 1.28 -1.38 -2.52
CA LEU A 257 -0.15 -1.05 -2.40
C LEU A 257 -0.69 -1.37 -1.01
N LYS A 258 -0.34 -2.54 -0.46
CA LYS A 258 -0.76 -2.99 0.88
C LYS A 258 -0.27 -2.02 1.97
N SER A 259 0.92 -1.43 1.82
CA SER A 259 1.46 -0.46 2.77
C SER A 259 0.89 0.97 2.60
N GLY A 260 0.16 1.25 1.52
CA GLY A 260 -0.35 2.58 1.21
C GLY A 260 0.72 3.58 0.76
N GLU A 261 1.94 3.12 0.45
CA GLU A 261 3.00 3.96 -0.11
C GLU A 261 2.71 4.39 -1.56
N ALA A 262 1.89 3.63 -2.28
CA ALA A 262 1.37 3.94 -3.60
C ALA A 262 -0.14 3.64 -3.65
N THR A 263 -0.86 4.33 -4.53
CA THR A 263 -2.28 4.05 -4.76
C THR A 263 -2.49 3.24 -6.04
N VAL A 264 -3.66 2.61 -6.16
CA VAL A 264 -4.03 1.84 -7.36
C VAL A 264 -4.10 2.76 -8.57
N GLU A 265 -4.58 3.98 -8.41
CA GLU A 265 -4.66 4.99 -9.48
C GLU A 265 -3.27 5.46 -9.90
N GLU A 266 -2.34 5.65 -8.96
CA GLU A 266 -0.95 6.02 -9.29
C GLU A 266 -0.24 4.91 -10.09
N THR A 267 -0.52 3.65 -9.74
CA THR A 267 0.20 2.49 -10.27
C THR A 267 -0.43 1.92 -11.56
N PHE A 268 -1.75 1.78 -11.58
CA PHE A 268 -2.55 1.14 -12.63
C PHE A 268 -3.49 2.09 -13.37
N GLY A 269 -3.64 3.33 -12.90
CA GLY A 269 -4.49 4.32 -13.55
C GLY A 269 -4.08 4.59 -15.00
N LYS A 270 -5.04 5.04 -15.81
CA LYS A 270 -4.74 5.59 -17.13
C LYS A 270 -4.12 6.97 -16.93
N ALA A 271 -3.11 7.33 -17.71
CA ALA A 271 -2.52 8.66 -17.62
C ALA A 271 -3.59 9.72 -17.92
N GLU A 272 -4.06 10.45 -16.90
CA GLU A 272 -5.04 11.50 -17.12
C GLU A 272 -4.41 12.70 -17.84
N PRO A 273 -5.12 13.31 -18.81
CA PRO A 273 -4.70 14.57 -19.38
C PRO A 273 -4.90 15.67 -18.33
N ASP A 274 -3.80 16.15 -17.73
CA ASP A 274 -3.86 17.33 -16.85
C ASP A 274 -4.65 18.48 -17.48
N HIS A 275 -5.47 19.11 -16.63
CA HIS A 275 -6.35 20.23 -16.90
C HIS A 275 -5.73 21.26 -17.85
N LYS A 276 -6.55 21.71 -18.83
CA LYS A 276 -6.19 22.78 -19.77
C LYS A 276 -5.50 23.90 -19.00
N ALA A 277 -4.25 24.19 -19.38
CA ALA A 277 -3.67 25.49 -19.09
C ALA A 277 -4.70 26.52 -19.50
N VAL A 278 -5.21 27.28 -18.52
CA VAL A 278 -6.09 28.41 -18.79
C VAL A 278 -5.29 29.33 -19.71
N THR A 279 -5.68 29.37 -20.97
CA THR A 279 -5.18 30.35 -21.92
C THR A 279 -5.46 31.72 -21.32
N ASN A 280 -4.40 32.50 -21.14
CA ASN A 280 -4.43 33.86 -20.62
C ASN A 280 -5.54 34.68 -21.33
N PRO A 281 -6.57 35.16 -20.63
CA PRO A 281 -7.72 35.85 -21.25
C PRO A 281 -7.41 37.31 -21.69
N LEU A 282 -6.18 37.60 -22.11
CA LEU A 282 -5.73 38.96 -22.43
C LEU A 282 -4.92 39.10 -23.73
N ASP A 283 -4.95 38.10 -24.62
CA ASP A 283 -4.47 38.29 -26.00
C ASP A 283 -5.59 38.86 -26.88
N ASP A 284 -5.75 40.18 -26.80
CA ASP A 284 -6.53 40.99 -27.74
C ASP A 284 -5.75 41.20 -29.04
N LYS A 285 -6.14 40.51 -30.12
CA LYS A 285 -6.01 41.03 -31.49
C LYS A 285 -7.21 40.60 -32.35
N PRO A 286 -7.97 41.56 -32.90
CA PRO A 286 -9.11 41.26 -33.76
C PRO A 286 -8.63 41.00 -35.19
N SER A 287 -9.20 39.99 -35.83
CA SER A 287 -9.27 39.93 -37.29
C SER A 287 -10.66 39.46 -37.66
N ASP A 288 -11.38 40.38 -38.29
CA ASP A 288 -12.68 40.24 -38.92
C ASP A 288 -12.74 39.01 -39.83
N ASP A 289 -13.80 38.22 -39.70
CA ASP A 289 -14.60 37.85 -40.86
C ASP A 289 -16.00 37.43 -40.40
N ALA A 290 -16.95 38.29 -40.75
CA ALA A 290 -18.37 38.06 -40.65
C ALA A 290 -18.83 37.18 -41.81
N ALA A 291 -19.64 36.15 -41.55
CA ALA A 291 -20.89 35.92 -42.29
C ALA A 291 -21.66 34.67 -41.81
N ALA A 292 -22.84 34.98 -41.26
CA ALA A 292 -24.13 34.43 -41.67
C ALA A 292 -24.71 33.17 -40.98
N ASN A 293 -25.94 33.43 -40.49
CA ASN A 293 -27.07 32.57 -40.13
C ASN A 293 -26.98 31.85 -38.78
N GLY A 294 -27.90 32.03 -37.83
CA GLY A 294 -29.19 32.70 -37.87
C GLY A 294 -30.22 31.88 -37.08
N ASN A 295 -30.74 32.50 -36.02
CA ASN A 295 -32.03 32.29 -35.34
C ASN A 295 -32.30 31.14 -34.33
N GLU A 296 -32.96 31.61 -33.26
CA GLU A 296 -34.05 31.02 -32.47
C GLU A 296 -33.75 30.28 -31.16
N GLU A 297 -33.73 31.11 -30.10
CA GLU A 297 -34.66 31.13 -28.96
C GLU A 297 -35.33 29.84 -28.43
N ALA A 298 -35.25 29.78 -27.09
CA ALA A 298 -36.31 29.44 -26.13
C ALA A 298 -36.46 27.98 -25.64
N ALA A 299 -36.12 27.86 -24.34
CA ALA A 299 -36.91 27.24 -23.28
C ALA A 299 -37.20 25.73 -23.34
N THR A 300 -36.77 25.01 -22.30
CA THR A 300 -37.72 24.42 -21.35
C THR A 300 -37.05 23.97 -20.06
N ALA A 301 -37.78 24.21 -18.98
CA ALA A 301 -37.43 23.97 -17.61
C ALA A 301 -37.58 22.50 -17.19
N GLU A 302 -36.77 22.17 -16.18
CA GLU A 302 -37.04 21.31 -15.02
C GLU A 302 -38.28 20.41 -15.02
N LYS A 303 -38.02 19.13 -14.75
CA LYS A 303 -38.82 18.35 -13.80
C LYS A 303 -37.90 17.59 -12.85
N ALA A 304 -37.85 18.07 -11.62
CA ALA A 304 -37.41 17.33 -10.46
C ALA A 304 -38.52 16.37 -10.00
N SER A 305 -38.15 15.14 -9.65
CA SER A 305 -38.87 14.38 -8.62
C SER A 305 -37.87 13.59 -7.78
N SER A 306 -37.91 13.89 -6.49
CA SER A 306 -37.64 13.02 -5.33
C SER A 306 -37.52 11.52 -5.61
N ASP A 307 -36.55 10.85 -4.99
CA ASP A 307 -36.83 10.20 -3.71
C ASP A 307 -35.55 9.82 -2.96
N ALA A 308 -35.65 9.94 -1.63
CA ALA A 308 -34.62 9.57 -0.68
C ALA A 308 -34.61 8.06 -0.46
N LYS A 309 -33.44 7.47 -0.22
CA LYS A 309 -33.36 6.17 0.45
C LYS A 309 -32.12 6.07 1.33
N GLU A 310 -32.41 5.70 2.57
CA GLU A 310 -31.54 5.54 3.72
C GLU A 310 -30.43 4.50 3.51
N GLU A 311 -29.34 4.77 4.22
CA GLU A 311 -28.20 3.89 4.50
C GLU A 311 -28.59 2.74 5.43
N GLN A 312 -28.07 1.54 5.16
CA GLN A 312 -27.78 0.56 6.20
C GLN A 312 -26.55 -0.29 5.79
N GLN A 313 -25.42 0.10 6.35
CA GLN A 313 -24.48 -0.71 7.15
C GLN A 313 -24.35 -2.21 6.80
N GLY A 314 -23.17 -2.60 6.33
CA GLY A 314 -22.69 -3.99 6.30
C GLY A 314 -21.26 -4.06 6.83
N ASP A 315 -21.10 -4.68 8.00
CA ASP A 315 -19.84 -5.15 8.59
C ASP A 315 -19.46 -6.52 8.00
N ALA A 316 -18.22 -6.93 8.24
CA ALA A 316 -17.39 -7.78 7.41
C ALA A 316 -17.40 -9.30 7.76
N LYS A 317 -16.66 -10.06 6.91
CA LYS A 317 -16.06 -11.41 7.11
C LYS A 317 -17.03 -12.61 6.98
N ASP A 318 -16.69 -13.74 6.36
CA ASP A 318 -15.41 -14.35 5.97
C ASP A 318 -15.63 -15.29 4.75
N ALA A 319 -14.52 -15.56 4.02
CA ALA A 319 -14.05 -16.80 3.37
C ALA A 319 -15.07 -17.92 3.00
N GLU A 320 -14.92 -18.75 1.97
CA GLU A 320 -13.96 -19.03 0.90
C GLU A 320 -14.64 -20.16 0.10
N ALA A 321 -14.50 -20.20 -1.23
CA ALA A 321 -14.30 -21.45 -2.01
C ALA A 321 -14.38 -21.17 -3.51
N SER A 322 -13.24 -21.23 -4.19
CA SER A 322 -13.11 -21.54 -5.62
C SER A 322 -12.25 -22.81 -5.67
N VAL A 323 -12.87 -23.98 -5.75
CA VAL A 323 -13.02 -24.81 -6.96
C VAL A 323 -11.67 -25.13 -7.59
N GLU A 324 -11.17 -26.33 -7.27
CA GLU A 324 -10.12 -27.03 -7.99
C GLU A 324 -10.73 -28.17 -8.83
N THR A 325 -10.13 -28.39 -9.99
CA THR A 325 -10.54 -29.25 -11.09
C THR A 325 -10.53 -30.75 -10.78
N ALA A 326 -11.62 -31.43 -11.13
CA ALA A 326 -11.76 -32.84 -11.54
C ALA A 326 -10.68 -33.84 -11.08
N ALA A 327 -10.62 -34.11 -9.78
CA ALA A 327 -10.23 -35.43 -9.26
C ALA A 327 -11.53 -36.22 -9.04
N ALA A 328 -11.56 -37.51 -9.40
CA ALA A 328 -12.70 -38.37 -9.11
C ALA A 328 -12.88 -38.48 -7.59
N LYS A 329 -13.91 -37.81 -7.06
CA LYS A 329 -14.24 -37.77 -5.63
C LYS A 329 -14.56 -39.18 -5.14
N THR A 330 -14.16 -39.47 -3.92
CA THR A 330 -14.48 -40.77 -3.29
C THR A 330 -15.98 -40.86 -3.00
N PRO A 331 -16.58 -42.07 -2.99
CA PRO A 331 -18.01 -42.25 -2.70
C PRO A 331 -18.45 -41.64 -1.35
N GLU A 332 -17.56 -41.59 -0.36
CA GLU A 332 -17.83 -40.98 0.95
C GLU A 332 -17.93 -39.45 0.89
N GLU A 333 -17.11 -38.79 0.06
CA GLU A 333 -17.18 -37.33 -0.16
C GLU A 333 -18.46 -36.94 -0.90
N ILE A 334 -18.91 -37.75 -1.86
CA ILE A 334 -20.19 -37.55 -2.56
C ILE A 334 -21.36 -37.67 -1.59
N ALA A 335 -21.34 -38.67 -0.69
CA ALA A 335 -22.38 -38.84 0.33
C ALA A 335 -22.44 -37.66 1.32
N ALA A 336 -21.29 -37.17 1.78
CA ALA A 336 -21.22 -36.00 2.65
C ALA A 336 -21.73 -34.72 1.95
N GLU A 337 -21.43 -34.56 0.66
CA GLU A 337 -21.93 -33.46 -0.17
C GLU A 337 -23.44 -33.54 -0.41
N THR A 338 -24.01 -34.74 -0.59
CA THR A 338 -25.47 -34.92 -0.72
C THR A 338 -26.21 -34.61 0.57
N ASP A 339 -25.70 -35.05 1.72
CA ASP A 339 -26.32 -34.78 3.03
C ASP A 339 -26.29 -33.29 3.37
N ALA A 340 -25.18 -32.61 3.06
CA ALA A 340 -25.05 -31.16 3.24
C ALA A 340 -26.00 -30.36 2.31
N ALA A 341 -26.22 -30.84 1.08
CA ALA A 341 -27.15 -30.21 0.15
C ALA A 341 -28.61 -30.37 0.61
N TYR A 342 -28.97 -31.54 1.16
CA TYR A 342 -30.29 -31.81 1.72
C TYR A 342 -30.62 -30.91 2.92
N ALA A 343 -29.70 -30.80 3.88
CA ALA A 343 -29.87 -29.94 5.05
C ALA A 343 -30.08 -28.46 4.66
N ARG A 344 -29.39 -27.98 3.62
CA ARG A 344 -29.61 -26.63 3.07
C ARG A 344 -30.98 -26.46 2.41
N GLY A 345 -31.55 -27.53 1.84
CA GLY A 345 -32.91 -27.54 1.30
C GLY A 345 -33.94 -27.37 2.41
N GLU A 346 -33.80 -28.11 3.50
CA GLU A 346 -34.67 -28.02 4.68
C GLU A 346 -34.61 -26.64 5.34
N GLU A 347 -33.40 -26.07 5.46
CA GLU A 347 -33.20 -24.73 6.01
C GLU A 347 -33.86 -23.64 5.14
N ALA A 348 -33.76 -23.77 3.81
CA ALA A 348 -34.40 -22.84 2.89
C ALA A 348 -35.94 -22.90 2.98
N LYS A 349 -36.51 -24.10 3.16
CA LYS A 349 -37.94 -24.28 3.42
C LYS A 349 -38.34 -23.67 4.76
N ALA A 350 -37.57 -23.92 5.82
CA ALA A 350 -37.81 -23.36 7.15
C ALA A 350 -37.75 -21.81 7.16
N LYS A 351 -36.91 -21.22 6.32
CA LYS A 351 -36.80 -19.76 6.13
C LYS A 351 -37.84 -19.19 5.16
N GLY A 352 -38.76 -19.99 4.62
CA GLY A 352 -39.81 -19.55 3.70
C GLY A 352 -39.30 -19.04 2.35
N MET A 353 -38.07 -19.41 1.96
CA MET A 353 -37.49 -19.00 0.69
C MET A 353 -38.16 -19.75 -0.47
N PRO A 354 -38.31 -19.16 -1.67
CA PRO A 354 -38.89 -19.85 -2.82
C PRO A 354 -37.95 -20.95 -3.36
N PRO A 355 -38.44 -21.97 -4.08
CA PRO A 355 -37.61 -23.06 -4.64
C PRO A 355 -36.50 -22.57 -5.58
N LYS A 356 -36.68 -21.38 -6.18
CA LYS A 356 -35.67 -20.74 -7.04
C LYS A 356 -34.41 -20.30 -6.29
N ALA A 357 -34.46 -20.22 -4.95
CA ALA A 357 -33.35 -19.85 -4.08
C ALA A 357 -32.26 -20.92 -3.96
N MET A 358 -32.38 -22.04 -4.69
CA MET A 358 -31.31 -23.03 -4.82
C MET A 358 -29.99 -22.36 -5.24
N PRO A 359 -28.87 -22.65 -4.54
CA PRO A 359 -27.54 -22.14 -4.88
C PRO A 359 -27.18 -22.38 -6.35
N SER A 360 -26.61 -21.37 -7.01
CA SER A 360 -26.23 -21.44 -8.43
C SER A 360 -25.17 -22.50 -8.70
N ASP A 361 -24.37 -22.87 -7.70
CA ASP A 361 -23.33 -23.89 -7.81
C ASP A 361 -23.91 -25.30 -8.02
N PHE A 362 -25.08 -25.60 -7.47
CA PHE A 362 -25.77 -26.89 -7.70
C PHE A 362 -26.36 -27.01 -9.11
N LYS A 363 -26.58 -25.89 -9.80
CA LYS A 363 -27.12 -25.86 -11.17
C LYS A 363 -26.04 -26.06 -12.24
N LYS A 364 -24.77 -26.25 -11.86
CA LYS A 364 -23.66 -26.49 -12.77
C LYS A 364 -23.61 -27.96 -13.20
N ALA A 365 -23.15 -28.21 -14.43
CA ALA A 365 -22.96 -29.57 -14.95
C ALA A 365 -21.97 -30.35 -14.04
N GLY A 366 -22.36 -31.56 -13.63
CA GLY A 366 -21.59 -32.41 -12.70
C GLY A 366 -22.01 -32.34 -11.23
N HIS A 367 -22.93 -31.45 -10.86
CA HIS A 367 -23.46 -31.30 -9.49
C HIS A 367 -24.92 -31.75 -9.34
N GLU A 368 -25.40 -32.60 -10.26
CA GLU A 368 -26.81 -33.04 -10.33
C GLU A 368 -27.29 -33.71 -9.04
N HIS A 369 -26.44 -34.53 -8.40
CA HIS A 369 -26.71 -35.17 -7.11
C HIS A 369 -26.96 -34.16 -5.97
N GLN A 370 -26.28 -33.01 -5.98
CA GLN A 370 -26.48 -31.95 -4.99
C GLN A 370 -27.76 -31.15 -5.26
N ALA A 371 -28.09 -30.92 -6.53
CA ALA A 371 -29.34 -30.25 -6.91
C ALA A 371 -30.57 -31.08 -6.54
N GLU A 372 -30.50 -32.40 -6.76
CA GLU A 372 -31.57 -33.33 -6.41
C GLU A 372 -31.74 -33.43 -4.89
N ALA A 373 -30.64 -33.58 -4.14
CA ALA A 373 -30.67 -33.64 -2.68
C ALA A 373 -31.21 -32.34 -2.05
N TRP A 374 -30.82 -31.17 -2.56
CA TRP A 374 -31.36 -29.89 -2.09
C TRP A 374 -32.87 -29.78 -2.36
N THR A 375 -33.32 -30.24 -3.52
CA THR A 375 -34.75 -30.23 -3.88
C THR A 375 -35.54 -31.20 -3.00
N ALA A 376 -35.00 -32.39 -2.72
CA ALA A 376 -35.60 -33.36 -1.81
C ALA A 376 -35.76 -32.78 -0.40
N GLY A 377 -34.73 -32.11 0.15
CA GLY A 377 -34.80 -31.45 1.46
C GLY A 377 -35.79 -30.29 1.49
N TYR A 378 -35.84 -29.50 0.42
CA TYR A 378 -36.81 -28.40 0.30
C TYR A 378 -38.26 -28.90 0.22
N GLU A 379 -38.50 -30.00 -0.49
CA GLU A 379 -39.82 -30.62 -0.59
C GLU A 379 -40.19 -31.46 0.65
N GLY A 380 -39.20 -31.85 1.44
CA GLY A 380 -39.35 -32.73 2.61
C GLY A 380 -39.54 -34.20 2.23
N ARG A 381 -38.90 -34.64 1.13
CA ARG A 381 -38.86 -36.03 0.69
C ARG A 381 -37.64 -36.74 1.27
N ASP A 382 -37.79 -37.94 1.84
CA ASP A 382 -36.67 -38.69 2.39
C ASP A 382 -35.69 -39.15 1.29
N LEU A 383 -34.39 -38.90 1.50
CA LEU A 383 -33.32 -39.31 0.56
C LEU A 383 -33.22 -40.83 0.35
N ARG A 384 -33.82 -41.63 1.25
CA ARG A 384 -33.69 -43.09 1.28
C ARG A 384 -34.70 -43.86 0.40
N GLU A 385 -35.60 -43.18 -0.30
CA GLU A 385 -36.61 -43.85 -1.14
C GLU A 385 -36.24 -44.00 -2.63
N ALA A 386 -35.10 -43.47 -3.08
CA ALA A 386 -34.65 -43.64 -4.48
C ALA A 386 -33.54 -44.69 -4.59
N GLY A 387 -33.91 -45.98 -4.68
CA GLY A 387 -33.01 -47.01 -5.23
C GLY A 387 -32.87 -48.34 -4.49
N SER A 388 -33.95 -48.92 -3.95
CA SER A 388 -33.97 -50.35 -3.62
C SER A 388 -35.24 -51.06 -4.12
N GLU A 389 -35.55 -50.93 -5.40
CA GLU A 389 -36.32 -51.92 -6.17
C GLU A 389 -35.71 -52.00 -7.58
N GLU A 390 -35.48 -53.24 -8.05
CA GLU A 390 -34.97 -53.70 -9.36
C GLU A 390 -33.42 -53.60 -9.53
N GLU A 391 -32.61 -54.67 -9.64
CA GLU A 391 -32.76 -56.10 -9.98
C GLU A 391 -31.78 -56.97 -9.16
#